data_AF-A0A1H9M4E1-F1
#
_entry.id   AF-A0A1H9M4E1-F1
#
_cell.length_a   1.000
_cell.length_b   1.000
_cell.length_c   1.000
_cell.angle_alpha   90.00
_cell.angle_beta   90.00
_cell.angle_gamma   90.00
#
_symmetry.space_group_name_H-M   'P 1'
#
loop_
_entity.id
_entity.type
_entity.pdbx_description
1 polymer ?
#
loop_
_entity_poly.entity_id
_entity_poly.type
_entity_poly.pdbx_seq_one_letter_code
_entity_poly.pdbx_strand_id
1 'polypeptide(L)'
;MDIKKATLSQMAHSDIRADNSTVPAAIIKPALKVEASCSVILHNPQGLTALDTNASSVSDFDQNGTGAKFYTTCLHSDISKLRNQYRLDIVGESEKYTSRHGYSTHFTRYRLADRSAAERALKLINIWRSQREEEAITEAEAQRLINQYPEKAAAN
;
A
#
# COMPACT_ATOMS: atom_id res chain seq x y z
N MET A 1 -70.19 26.45 21.85
CA MET A 1 -69.95 27.64 21.01
C MET A 1 -68.64 28.23 21.52
N ASP A 2 -67.48 28.10 20.92
CA ASP A 2 -67.11 27.79 19.55
C ASP A 2 -65.77 27.05 19.50
N ILE A 3 -65.49 26.50 18.33
CA ILE A 3 -64.65 25.32 18.06
C ILE A 3 -63.15 25.66 18.06
N LYS A 4 -62.37 24.88 18.82
CA LYS A 4 -60.93 24.70 18.64
C LYS A 4 -60.66 24.10 17.26
N LYS A 5 -59.90 24.78 16.39
CA LYS A 5 -59.24 24.11 15.26
C LYS A 5 -57.78 23.88 15.60
N ALA A 6 -57.56 22.66 16.07
CA ALA A 6 -56.26 22.05 16.25
C ALA A 6 -55.88 21.32 14.95
N THR A 7 -54.56 21.33 14.70
CA THR A 7 -53.79 20.17 14.22
C THR A 7 -53.91 19.74 12.76
N LEU A 8 -52.78 19.95 12.05
CA LEU A 8 -52.39 19.20 10.87
C LEU A 8 -52.45 17.69 11.16
N SER A 9 -53.23 16.94 10.38
CA SER A 9 -53.08 15.51 10.18
C SER A 9 -53.33 15.23 8.70
N GLN A 10 -52.33 14.69 7.98
CA GLN A 10 -52.30 13.29 7.46
C GLN A 10 -53.35 13.06 6.34
N MET A 11 -53.10 12.44 5.19
CA MET A 11 -52.11 11.47 4.71
C MET A 11 -52.45 11.17 3.23
N ALA A 12 -51.47 10.74 2.42
CA ALA A 12 -51.57 9.65 1.42
C ALA A 12 -50.23 9.58 0.68
N HIS A 13 -49.33 8.67 1.08
CA HIS A 13 -49.18 7.31 0.53
C HIS A 13 -48.60 7.27 -0.88
N SER A 14 -47.31 6.97 -0.93
CA SER A 14 -46.83 5.94 -1.86
C SER A 14 -45.58 5.31 -1.27
N ASP A 15 -45.76 4.05 -0.88
CA ASP A 15 -44.76 3.11 -0.46
C ASP A 15 -43.57 3.09 -1.43
N ILE A 16 -42.39 3.41 -0.92
CA ILE A 16 -41.15 2.83 -1.43
C ILE A 16 -40.44 2.24 -0.23
N ARG A 17 -40.77 0.98 0.06
CA ARG A 17 -39.83 0.10 0.76
C ARG A 17 -38.66 -0.12 -0.17
N ALA A 18 -37.65 0.74 -0.06
CA ALA A 18 -36.32 0.38 -0.51
C ALA A 18 -35.77 -0.63 0.50
N ASP A 19 -36.17 -1.89 0.32
CA ASP A 19 -35.33 -3.00 0.72
C ASP A 19 -34.08 -2.93 -0.15
N ASN A 20 -33.09 -2.20 0.35
CA ASN A 20 -31.73 -2.33 -0.12
C ASN A 20 -30.90 -2.64 1.12
N SER A 21 -31.09 -3.86 1.65
CA SER A 21 -30.08 -4.53 2.48
C SER A 21 -28.81 -4.77 1.65
N THR A 22 -28.18 -3.68 1.18
CA THR A 22 -26.78 -3.70 0.81
C THR A 22 -26.03 -3.60 2.13
N VAL A 23 -25.65 -4.75 2.67
CA VAL A 23 -24.60 -4.82 3.70
C VAL A 23 -23.48 -3.92 3.16
N PRO A 24 -23.11 -2.82 3.85
CA PRO A 24 -22.01 -2.00 3.36
C PRO A 24 -20.80 -2.93 3.28
N ALA A 25 -20.21 -3.05 2.08
CA ALA A 25 -18.92 -3.69 1.93
C ALA A 25 -18.03 -3.15 3.05
N ALA A 26 -17.56 -4.04 3.93
CA ALA A 26 -16.82 -3.64 5.11
C ALA A 26 -15.77 -2.62 4.68
N ILE A 27 -15.85 -1.40 5.21
CA ILE A 27 -14.95 -0.31 4.82
C ILE A 27 -13.59 -0.67 5.43
N ILE A 28 -12.78 -1.41 4.66
CA ILE A 28 -11.43 -1.82 5.06
C ILE A 28 -10.63 -0.55 5.33
N LYS A 29 -9.93 -0.51 6.46
CA LYS A 29 -9.09 0.64 6.81
C LYS A 29 -7.97 0.79 5.77
N PRO A 30 -7.66 2.01 5.30
CA PRO A 30 -6.62 2.21 4.29
C PRO A 30 -5.26 1.70 4.78
N ALA A 31 -4.41 1.21 3.87
CA ALA A 31 -3.08 0.70 4.16
C ALA A 31 -2.21 1.69 4.94
N LEU A 32 -1.37 1.19 5.85
CA LEU A 32 -0.38 2.06 6.51
C LEU A 32 0.71 2.44 5.49
N LYS A 33 1.32 3.63 5.65
CA LYS A 33 2.42 4.04 4.75
C LYS A 33 3.57 3.02 4.72
N VAL A 34 3.90 2.42 5.88
CA VAL A 34 4.97 1.42 5.98
C VAL A 34 4.63 0.12 5.26
N GLU A 35 3.37 -0.28 5.30
CA GLU A 35 2.85 -1.45 4.59
C GLU A 35 2.86 -1.20 3.09
N ALA A 36 2.42 -0.03 2.63
CA ALA A 36 2.47 0.34 1.23
C ALA A 36 3.92 0.36 0.71
N SER A 37 4.86 0.89 1.50
CA SER A 37 6.29 0.85 1.19
C SER A 37 6.84 -0.58 1.11
N CYS A 38 6.48 -1.44 2.06
CA CYS A 38 6.88 -2.85 2.09
C CYS A 38 6.29 -3.64 0.92
N SER A 39 5.02 -3.41 0.59
CA SER A 39 4.33 -4.02 -0.55
C SER A 39 5.01 -3.62 -1.85
N VAL A 40 5.24 -2.32 -2.07
CA VAL A 40 5.87 -1.87 -3.31
C VAL A 40 7.29 -2.39 -3.48
N ILE A 41 8.11 -2.45 -2.43
CA ILE A 41 9.44 -3.08 -2.57
C ILE A 41 9.35 -4.59 -2.86
N LEU A 42 8.36 -5.30 -2.31
CA LEU A 42 8.12 -6.73 -2.58
C LEU A 42 7.67 -6.99 -4.02
N HIS A 43 6.86 -6.10 -4.60
CA HIS A 43 6.40 -6.21 -5.99
C HIS A 43 7.46 -5.81 -7.03
N ASN A 44 8.57 -5.20 -6.62
CA ASN A 44 9.60 -4.68 -7.51
C ASN A 44 10.96 -5.36 -7.25
N PRO A 45 11.21 -6.56 -7.80
CA PRO A 45 12.45 -7.31 -7.54
C PRO A 45 13.71 -6.60 -8.04
N GLN A 46 13.58 -5.74 -9.05
CA GLN A 46 14.66 -4.89 -9.56
C GLN A 46 14.93 -3.68 -8.67
N GLY A 47 14.18 -3.51 -7.59
CA GLY A 47 14.30 -2.39 -6.68
C GLY A 47 13.72 -1.09 -7.22
N LEU A 48 13.83 -0.08 -6.37
CA LEU A 48 13.18 1.22 -6.53
C LEU A 48 14.18 2.33 -6.22
N THR A 49 14.10 3.40 -7.01
CA THR A 49 14.78 4.66 -6.76
C THR A 49 13.78 5.70 -6.31
N ALA A 50 14.28 6.85 -5.83
CA ALA A 50 13.40 7.98 -5.51
C ALA A 50 12.58 8.45 -6.71
N LEU A 51 13.09 8.29 -7.94
CA LEU A 51 12.37 8.67 -9.16
C LEU A 51 11.13 7.80 -9.39
N ASP A 52 11.18 6.52 -9.01
CA ASP A 52 10.09 5.57 -9.22
C ASP A 52 8.91 5.80 -8.26
N THR A 53 9.16 6.47 -7.13
CA THR A 53 8.18 6.65 -6.04
C THR A 53 7.79 8.11 -5.79
N ASN A 54 8.37 9.08 -6.52
CA ASN A 54 8.07 10.48 -6.26
C ASN A 54 6.65 10.83 -6.69
N ALA A 55 5.86 11.37 -5.76
CA ALA A 55 4.60 12.04 -6.07
C ALA A 55 4.88 13.29 -6.91
N SER A 56 4.12 13.49 -7.99
CA SER A 56 4.14 14.73 -8.77
C SER A 56 2.99 15.67 -8.40
N SER A 57 1.99 15.18 -7.68
CA SER A 57 0.78 15.90 -7.30
C SER A 57 0.27 15.49 -5.90
N VAL A 58 -0.61 16.31 -5.31
CA VAL A 58 -1.30 15.98 -4.06
C VAL A 58 -2.18 14.74 -4.23
N SER A 59 -2.84 14.61 -5.38
CA SER A 59 -3.67 13.44 -5.71
C SER A 59 -2.90 12.13 -5.78
N ASP A 60 -1.59 12.17 -6.05
CA ASP A 60 -0.76 10.95 -5.98
C ASP A 60 -0.64 10.44 -4.53
N PHE A 61 -0.56 11.35 -3.55
CA PHE A 61 -0.52 10.96 -2.13
C PHE A 61 -1.83 10.34 -1.65
N ASP A 62 -2.97 10.79 -2.19
CA ASP A 62 -4.29 10.26 -1.82
C ASP A 62 -4.54 8.84 -2.38
N GLN A 63 -3.74 8.39 -3.35
CA GLN A 63 -3.81 7.03 -3.92
C GLN A 63 -3.01 5.97 -3.15
N ASN A 64 -2.45 6.33 -1.98
CA ASN A 64 -1.71 5.40 -1.15
C ASN A 64 -2.61 4.25 -0.64
N GLY A 65 -2.26 3.01 -0.99
CA GLY A 65 -2.88 1.81 -0.41
C GLY A 65 -3.32 0.72 -1.37
N THR A 66 -3.08 0.86 -2.67
CA THR A 66 -3.37 -0.20 -3.64
C THR A 66 -2.27 -1.27 -3.77
N GLY A 67 -1.10 -1.07 -3.13
CA GLY A 67 0.09 -1.93 -3.30
C GLY A 67 0.74 -1.84 -4.68
N ALA A 68 0.00 -1.39 -5.71
CA ALA A 68 0.47 -1.22 -7.07
C ALA A 68 1.20 0.11 -7.30
N LYS A 69 0.85 1.15 -6.54
CA LYS A 69 1.50 2.47 -6.59
C LYS A 69 1.71 3.00 -5.18
N PHE A 70 2.96 3.34 -4.85
CA PHE A 70 3.36 3.95 -3.60
C PHE A 70 4.07 5.25 -3.91
N TYR A 71 3.58 6.34 -3.32
CA TYR A 71 4.14 7.66 -3.52
C TYR A 71 4.74 8.20 -2.23
N THR A 72 6.01 8.63 -2.29
CA THR A 72 6.72 9.22 -1.17
C THR A 72 7.75 10.23 -1.66
N THR A 73 7.92 11.32 -0.91
CA THR A 73 9.02 12.27 -1.08
C THR A 73 10.28 11.87 -0.31
N CYS A 74 10.18 10.87 0.57
CA CYS A 74 11.23 10.49 1.52
C CYS A 74 11.52 8.99 1.48
N LEU A 75 11.73 8.42 0.28
CA LEU A 75 11.99 6.98 0.11
C LEU A 75 13.11 6.48 1.04
N HIS A 76 14.21 7.22 1.15
CA HIS A 76 15.32 6.85 2.03
C HIS A 76 14.90 6.64 3.49
N SER A 77 14.03 7.53 4.01
CA SER A 77 13.52 7.44 5.38
C SER A 77 12.57 6.26 5.55
N ASP A 78 11.73 5.98 4.56
CA ASP A 78 10.81 4.83 4.58
C ASP A 78 11.60 3.51 4.55
N ILE A 79 12.63 3.41 3.69
CA ILE A 79 13.55 2.27 3.64
C ILE A 79 14.33 2.11 4.94
N SER A 80 14.81 3.21 5.53
CA SER A 80 15.50 3.18 6.82
C SER A 80 14.62 2.64 7.94
N LYS A 81 13.31 2.96 7.94
CA LYS A 81 12.34 2.36 8.88
C LYS A 81 12.20 0.86 8.65
N LEU A 82 11.99 0.42 7.41
CA LEU A 82 11.88 -1.01 7.07
C LEU A 82 13.12 -1.80 7.53
N ARG A 83 14.31 -1.28 7.26
CA ARG A 83 15.57 -1.91 7.67
C ARG A 83 15.77 -1.94 9.18
N ASN A 84 15.61 -0.79 9.84
CA ASN A 84 16.04 -0.64 11.23
C ASN A 84 14.96 -1.00 12.25
N GLN A 85 13.67 -0.82 11.93
CA GLN A 85 12.58 -1.14 12.85
C GLN A 85 12.01 -2.52 12.59
N TYR A 86 11.81 -2.89 11.32
CA TYR A 86 11.18 -4.17 10.94
C TYR A 86 12.19 -5.26 10.56
N ARG A 87 13.49 -4.93 10.61
CA ARG A 87 14.61 -5.85 10.33
C ARG A 87 14.48 -6.49 8.95
N LEU A 88 14.10 -5.69 7.96
CA LEU A 88 14.00 -6.14 6.59
C LEU A 88 15.34 -5.95 5.88
N ASP A 89 15.88 -7.02 5.32
CA ASP A 89 17.16 -6.98 4.62
C ASP A 89 16.98 -6.35 3.24
N ILE A 90 17.33 -5.06 3.17
CA ILE A 90 17.27 -4.23 1.96
C ILE A 90 18.69 -3.82 1.60
N VAL A 91 19.08 -4.09 0.36
CA VAL A 91 20.34 -3.62 -0.21
C VAL A 91 20.12 -2.34 -1.01
N GLY A 92 21.10 -1.45 -0.97
CA GLY A 92 21.10 -0.20 -1.70
C GLY A 92 22.33 -0.11 -2.60
N GLU A 93 22.11 0.06 -3.90
CA GLU A 93 23.17 0.15 -4.91
C GLU A 93 23.10 1.54 -5.58
N SER A 94 24.26 2.15 -5.87
CA SER A 94 24.30 3.45 -6.53
C SER A 94 24.04 3.28 -8.03
N GLU A 95 23.06 3.98 -8.55
CA GLU A 95 22.68 4.01 -9.96
C GLU A 95 22.88 5.41 -10.53
N LYS A 96 23.63 5.51 -11.62
CA LYS A 96 23.84 6.77 -12.33
C LYS A 96 22.61 7.08 -13.17
N TYR A 97 22.02 8.25 -12.96
CA TYR A 97 20.97 8.80 -13.78
C TYR A 97 21.50 9.98 -14.60
N THR A 98 21.18 10.01 -15.88
CA THR A 98 21.51 11.14 -16.76
C THR A 98 20.21 11.75 -17.26
N SER A 99 20.01 13.02 -16.94
CA SER A 99 18.85 13.79 -17.40
C SER A 99 18.92 14.07 -18.89
N ARG A 100 17.78 14.40 -19.49
CA ARG A 100 17.68 14.83 -20.90
C ARG A 100 18.57 16.04 -21.23
N HIS A 101 18.88 16.88 -20.25
CA HIS A 101 19.72 18.07 -20.41
C HIS A 101 21.21 17.80 -20.17
N GLY A 102 21.63 16.54 -20.03
CA GLY A 102 23.03 16.15 -19.87
C GLY A 102 23.56 16.18 -18.44
N TYR A 103 22.78 16.63 -17.45
CA TYR A 103 23.17 16.52 -16.05
C TYR A 103 23.17 15.07 -15.59
N SER A 104 24.25 14.63 -14.95
CA SER A 104 24.31 13.33 -14.30
C SER A 104 24.22 13.46 -12.79
N THR A 105 23.42 12.60 -12.17
CA THR A 105 23.35 12.43 -10.71
C THR A 105 23.35 10.94 -10.37
N HIS A 106 23.44 10.62 -9.10
CA HIS A 106 23.35 9.26 -8.61
C HIS A 106 22.12 9.13 -7.71
N PHE A 107 21.32 8.09 -7.95
CA PHE A 107 20.26 7.67 -7.05
C PHE A 107 20.66 6.36 -6.39
N THR A 108 20.11 6.08 -5.22
CA THR A 108 20.24 4.75 -4.61
C THR A 108 19.04 3.92 -5.03
N ARG A 109 19.30 2.77 -5.64
CA ARG A 109 18.31 1.74 -5.95
C ARG A 109 18.21 0.77 -4.78
N TYR A 110 17.04 0.71 -4.16
CA TYR A 110 16.75 -0.15 -3.03
C TYR A 110 16.00 -1.38 -3.46
N ARG A 111 16.49 -2.58 -3.11
CA ARG A 111 15.79 -3.85 -3.35
C ARG A 111 15.90 -4.76 -2.14
N LEU A 112 15.00 -5.73 -2.04
CA LEU A 112 15.17 -6.82 -1.09
C LEU A 112 16.43 -7.62 -1.45
N ALA A 113 17.15 -8.04 -0.42
CA ALA A 113 18.44 -8.71 -0.59
C ALA A 113 18.27 -10.07 -1.30
N ASP A 114 17.33 -10.87 -0.82
CA ASP A 114 17.12 -12.27 -1.20
C ASP A 114 15.69 -12.74 -0.93
N ARG A 115 15.44 -14.02 -1.21
CA ARG A 115 14.17 -14.72 -0.98
C ARG A 115 13.73 -14.70 0.48
N SER A 116 14.66 -14.81 1.44
CA SER A 116 14.34 -14.75 2.87
C SER A 116 13.85 -13.35 3.28
N ALA A 117 14.43 -12.30 2.69
CA ALA A 117 13.93 -10.94 2.86
C ALA A 117 12.51 -10.79 2.28
N ALA A 118 12.22 -11.39 1.12
CA ALA A 118 10.89 -11.39 0.53
C ALA A 118 9.85 -12.12 1.38
N GLU A 119 10.18 -13.29 1.93
CA GLU A 119 9.32 -14.01 2.87
C GLU A 119 9.00 -13.16 4.11
N ARG A 120 10.01 -12.46 4.64
CA ARG A 120 9.82 -11.57 5.79
C ARG A 120 8.93 -10.37 5.45
N ALA A 121 9.13 -9.75 4.29
CA ALA A 121 8.28 -8.67 3.80
C ALA A 121 6.82 -9.13 3.71
N LEU A 122 6.58 -10.29 3.10
CA LEU A 122 5.26 -10.87 2.95
C LEU A 122 4.59 -11.13 4.31
N LYS A 123 5.32 -11.71 5.28
CA LYS A 123 4.81 -11.94 6.63
C LYS A 123 4.37 -10.62 7.29
N LEU A 124 5.17 -9.56 7.17
CA LEU A 124 4.82 -8.25 7.70
C LEU A 124 3.56 -7.68 7.03
N ILE A 125 3.44 -7.80 5.71
CA ILE A 125 2.26 -7.35 4.96
C ILE A 125 1.01 -8.09 5.45
N ASN A 126 1.06 -9.42 5.57
CA ASN A 126 -0.08 -10.19 6.05
C ASN A 126 -0.47 -9.87 7.51
N ILE A 127 0.51 -9.55 8.37
CA ILE A 127 0.24 -9.05 9.72
C ILE A 127 -0.52 -7.72 9.66
N TRP A 128 -0.08 -6.77 8.84
CA TRP A 128 -0.76 -5.48 8.70
C TRP A 128 -2.14 -5.62 8.07
N ARG A 129 -2.32 -6.46 7.04
CA ARG A 129 -3.63 -6.79 6.44
C ARG A 129 -4.59 -7.37 7.48
N SER A 130 -4.13 -8.33 8.29
CA SER A 130 -4.95 -8.89 9.37
C SER A 130 -5.38 -7.83 10.39
N GLN A 131 -4.49 -6.89 10.75
CA GLN A 131 -4.82 -5.78 11.68
C GLN A 131 -5.89 -4.81 11.14
N ARG A 132 -6.10 -4.78 9.82
CA ARG A 132 -7.15 -3.98 9.17
C ARG A 132 -8.34 -4.82 8.68
N GLU A 133 -8.41 -6.09 9.09
CA GLU A 133 -9.47 -7.03 8.70
C GLU A 133 -9.51 -7.27 7.18
N GLU A 134 -8.36 -7.16 6.52
CA GLU A 134 -8.18 -7.51 5.12
C GLU A 134 -7.62 -8.93 4.98
N GLU A 135 -8.03 -9.63 3.93
CA GLU A 135 -7.53 -10.96 3.64
C GLU A 135 -6.02 -10.96 3.41
N ALA A 136 -5.37 -11.99 3.93
CA ALA A 136 -3.96 -12.24 3.68
C ALA A 136 -3.73 -12.52 2.19
N ILE A 137 -2.53 -12.20 1.70
CA ILE A 137 -2.11 -12.56 0.34
C ILE A 137 -2.16 -14.09 0.22
N THR A 138 -2.83 -14.57 -0.84
CA THR A 138 -3.00 -16.01 -1.09
C THR A 138 -1.65 -16.72 -1.24
N GLU A 139 -1.59 -18.00 -0.87
CA GLU A 139 -0.34 -18.78 -0.94
C GLU A 139 0.26 -18.82 -2.36
N ALA A 140 -0.59 -18.94 -3.39
CA ALA A 140 -0.15 -18.94 -4.78
C ALA A 140 0.49 -17.60 -5.18
N GLU A 141 -0.10 -16.48 -4.73
CA GLU A 141 0.46 -15.15 -4.98
C GLU A 141 1.72 -14.89 -4.15
N ALA A 142 1.71 -15.29 -2.89
CA ALA A 142 2.86 -15.25 -1.99
C ALA A 142 4.07 -15.93 -2.63
N GLN A 143 3.91 -17.16 -3.10
CA GLN A 143 4.98 -17.91 -3.74
C GLN A 143 5.44 -17.22 -5.03
N ARG A 144 4.52 -16.68 -5.84
CA ARG A 144 4.87 -15.89 -7.03
C ARG A 144 5.70 -14.64 -6.68
N LEU A 145 5.39 -13.95 -5.58
CA LEU A 145 6.14 -12.78 -5.13
C LEU A 145 7.53 -13.16 -4.63
N ILE A 146 7.61 -14.20 -3.81
CA ILE A 146 8.87 -14.67 -3.22
C ILE A 146 9.82 -15.22 -4.30
N ASN A 147 9.30 -15.95 -5.30
CA ASN A 147 10.10 -16.60 -6.34
C ASN A 147 10.82 -15.64 -7.30
N GLN A 148 10.48 -14.35 -7.25
CA GLN A 148 11.15 -13.33 -8.07
C GLN A 148 12.52 -12.93 -7.50
N TYR A 149 12.84 -13.34 -6.27
CA TYR A 149 14.08 -12.99 -5.59
C TYR A 149 15.07 -14.15 -5.61
N PRO A 150 16.38 -13.86 -5.72
CA PRO A 150 17.40 -14.89 -5.68
C PRO A 150 17.45 -15.57 -4.31
N GLU A 151 17.86 -16.83 -4.28
CA GLU A 151 18.20 -17.47 -3.01
C GLU A 151 19.40 -16.77 -2.37
N LYS A 152 19.42 -16.73 -1.04
CA LYS A 152 20.52 -16.14 -0.30
C LYS A 152 21.81 -16.86 -0.70
N ALA A 153 22.76 -16.13 -1.28
CA ALA A 153 24.06 -16.69 -1.57
C ALA A 153 24.66 -17.22 -0.27
N ALA A 154 25.04 -18.50 -0.24
CA ALA A 154 25.79 -19.06 0.87
C ALA A 154 27.06 -18.21 1.04
N ALA A 155 27.22 -17.61 2.22
CA ALA A 155 28.46 -16.91 2.55
C ALA A 155 29.58 -17.97 2.56
N ASN A 156 30.42 -17.95 1.53
CA ASN A 156 31.68 -18.70 1.51
C ASN A 156 32.69 -18.08 2.46
#